data_AF-A0A1G8DL90-F1
#
_entry.id   AF-A0A1G8DL90-F1
#
_cell.length_a   1.000
_cell.length_b   1.000
_cell.length_c   1.000
_cell.angle_alpha   90.00
_cell.angle_beta   90.00
_cell.angle_gamma   90.00
#
_symmetry.space_group_name_H-M   'P 1'
#
loop_
_entity.id
_entity.type
_entity.pdbx_description
1 polymer ?
#
loop_
_entity_poly.entity_id
_entity_poly.type
_entity_poly.pdbx_seq_one_letter_code
_entity_poly.pdbx_strand_id
1 'polypeptide(L)'
;MAYSEFTQAFEAWCGQGCQASLECWVDDAQFQISLLGGGLRCSLEICQGWDPARIGALLGEAGAGLACGCQGALAFDPQAHALMLVECLPAPAEASQILTCLENLANQRAAMLSLASAHPFDSTPSNLKGIEAR
;
A
#
# COMPACT_ATOMS: atom_id res chain seq x y z
N MET A 1 -12.95 3.85 11.56
CA MET A 1 -14.23 4.59 11.47
C MET A 1 -15.27 3.72 10.80
N ALA A 2 -16.56 4.02 10.93
CA ALA A 2 -17.57 3.34 10.12
C ALA A 2 -17.45 3.76 8.65
N TYR A 3 -17.74 2.86 7.70
CA TYR A 3 -17.65 3.16 6.26
C TYR A 3 -18.50 4.39 5.85
N SER A 4 -19.67 4.57 6.46
CA SER A 4 -20.52 5.75 6.24
C SER A 4 -19.86 7.07 6.67
N GLU A 5 -19.05 7.05 7.74
CA GLU A 5 -18.30 8.23 8.20
C GLU A 5 -17.16 8.55 7.23
N PHE A 6 -16.52 7.52 6.66
CA PHE A 6 -15.53 7.69 5.60
C PHE A 6 -16.14 8.35 4.36
N THR A 7 -17.26 7.83 3.85
CA THR A 7 -17.93 8.38 2.66
C THR A 7 -18.27 9.85 2.85
N GLN A 8 -18.79 10.23 4.03
CA GLN A 8 -19.12 11.62 4.33
C GLN A 8 -17.89 12.53 4.35
N ALA A 9 -16.80 12.10 5.00
CA ALA A 9 -15.55 12.86 5.04
C ALA A 9 -14.94 13.00 3.63
N PHE A 10 -15.00 11.93 2.83
CA PHE A 10 -14.51 11.90 1.47
C PHE A 10 -15.31 12.81 0.52
N GLU A 11 -16.64 12.79 0.59
CA GLU A 11 -17.51 13.69 -0.18
C GLU A 11 -17.26 15.16 0.17
N ALA A 12 -17.15 15.47 1.46
CA ALA A 12 -16.83 16.82 1.92
C ALA A 12 -15.46 17.28 1.43
N TRP A 13 -14.46 16.40 1.46
CA TRP A 13 -13.11 16.67 0.96
C TRP A 13 -13.08 16.93 -0.55
N CYS A 14 -13.81 16.12 -1.33
CA CYS A 14 -13.99 16.33 -2.77
C CYS A 14 -14.68 17.69 -3.04
N GLY A 15 -15.73 18.02 -2.29
CA GLY A 15 -16.47 19.28 -2.42
C GLY A 15 -15.64 20.55 -2.13
N GLN A 16 -14.54 20.40 -1.39
CA GLN A 16 -13.58 21.49 -1.11
C GLN A 16 -12.46 21.59 -2.17
N GLY A 17 -12.50 20.77 -3.22
CA GLY A 17 -11.48 20.76 -4.27
C GLY A 17 -10.18 20.07 -3.87
N CYS A 18 -10.23 19.12 -2.93
CA CYS A 18 -9.10 18.25 -2.57
C CYS A 18 -7.85 19.00 -2.06
N GLN A 19 -8.02 20.13 -1.37
CA GLN A 19 -6.94 21.08 -1.06
C GLN A 19 -5.94 20.65 0.03
N ALA A 20 -6.34 19.71 0.89
CA ALA A 20 -5.50 19.18 1.96
C ALA A 20 -5.38 17.66 1.84
N SER A 21 -4.42 17.04 2.55
CA SER A 21 -4.41 15.59 2.66
C SER A 21 -5.64 15.09 3.41
N LEU A 22 -6.23 14.00 2.94
CA LEU A 22 -7.25 13.25 3.66
C LEU A 22 -6.61 12.00 4.25
N GLU A 23 -6.79 11.79 5.55
CA GLU A 23 -6.33 10.61 6.26
C GLU A 23 -7.51 9.91 6.93
N CYS A 24 -7.59 8.58 6.77
CA CYS A 24 -8.63 7.79 7.40
C CYS A 24 -8.13 6.39 7.78
N TRP A 25 -8.85 5.77 8.71
CA TRP A 25 -8.57 4.43 9.23
C TRP A 25 -9.73 3.49 8.94
N VAL A 26 -9.47 2.44 8.17
CA VAL A 26 -10.43 1.39 7.81
C VAL A 26 -9.79 0.04 8.11
N ASP A 27 -10.44 -0.79 8.93
CA ASP A 27 -9.97 -2.13 9.32
C ASP A 27 -8.49 -2.18 9.75
N ASP A 28 -8.12 -1.26 10.67
CA ASP A 28 -6.77 -1.07 11.20
C ASP A 28 -5.70 -0.73 10.15
N ALA A 29 -6.10 -0.34 8.94
CA ALA A 29 -5.22 0.17 7.91
C ALA A 29 -5.41 1.67 7.73
N GLN A 30 -4.30 2.40 7.68
CA GLN A 30 -4.32 3.83 7.38
C GLN A 30 -4.31 4.06 5.87
N PHE A 31 -5.32 4.78 5.39
CA PHE A 31 -5.33 5.37 4.06
C PHE A 31 -4.93 6.84 4.15
N GLN A 32 -4.17 7.28 3.15
CA GLN A 32 -3.83 8.69 2.97
C GLN A 32 -4.00 9.09 1.51
N ILE A 33 -4.72 10.18 1.27
CA ILE A 33 -4.87 10.80 -0.05
C ILE A 33 -4.21 12.18 0.06
N SER A 34 -3.27 12.48 -0.82
CA SER A 34 -2.45 13.69 -0.73
C SER A 34 -2.18 14.28 -2.11
N LEU A 35 -2.15 15.61 -2.21
CA LEU A 35 -1.76 16.28 -3.45
C LEU A 35 -0.25 16.11 -3.68
N LEU A 36 0.14 15.66 -4.87
CA LEU A 36 1.53 15.50 -5.26
C LEU A 36 1.73 15.85 -6.74
N GLY A 37 2.58 16.84 -7.04
CA GLY A 37 3.03 17.12 -8.40
C GLY A 37 1.92 17.43 -9.42
N GLY A 38 0.81 18.03 -8.97
CA GLY A 38 -0.36 18.29 -9.83
C GLY A 38 -1.29 17.08 -10.03
N GLY A 39 -1.11 16.01 -9.27
CA GLY A 39 -2.02 14.86 -9.17
C GLY A 39 -2.35 14.52 -7.72
N LEU A 40 -2.96 13.36 -7.52
CA LEU A 40 -3.25 12.79 -6.21
C LEU A 40 -2.42 11.54 -5.99
N ARG A 41 -1.80 11.41 -4.82
CA ARG A 41 -1.21 10.19 -4.33
C ARG A 41 -2.16 9.56 -3.32
N CYS A 42 -2.62 8.36 -3.62
CA CYS A 42 -3.32 7.47 -2.70
C CYS A 42 -2.29 6.51 -2.10
N SER A 43 -2.30 6.38 -0.79
CA SER A 43 -1.41 5.49 -0.05
C SER A 43 -2.22 4.65 0.92
N LEU A 44 -1.81 3.40 1.11
CA LEU A 44 -2.40 2.47 2.08
C LEU A 44 -1.29 1.75 2.84
N GLU A 45 -1.35 1.78 4.16
CA GLU A 45 -0.45 1.03 5.03
C GLU A 45 -0.65 -0.48 4.88
N ILE A 46 0.42 -1.23 4.62
CA ILE A 46 0.43 -2.70 4.62
C ILE A 46 0.77 -3.21 6.02
N CYS A 47 1.88 -2.74 6.59
CA CYS A 47 2.32 -3.09 7.93
C CYS A 47 3.23 -2.02 8.54
N GLN A 48 3.14 -1.89 9.87
CA GLN A 48 4.02 -1.04 10.68
C GLN A 48 5.24 -1.80 11.19
N GLY A 49 6.28 -1.03 11.48
CA GLY A 49 7.49 -1.48 12.13
C GLY A 49 8.53 -1.99 11.14
N TRP A 50 9.77 -2.02 11.61
CA TRP A 50 10.91 -2.50 10.85
C TRP A 50 11.26 -3.92 11.27
N ASP A 51 10.42 -4.87 10.86
CA ASP A 51 10.74 -6.29 10.92
C ASP A 51 11.25 -6.74 9.54
N PRO A 52 12.57 -6.94 9.36
CA PRO A 52 13.15 -7.30 8.06
C PRO A 52 12.62 -8.63 7.52
N ALA A 53 12.29 -9.60 8.39
CA ALA A 53 11.78 -10.90 7.96
C ALA A 53 10.37 -10.75 7.38
N ARG A 54 9.50 -10.02 8.08
CA ARG A 54 8.14 -9.73 7.61
C ARG A 54 8.15 -8.89 6.34
N ILE A 55 8.99 -7.85 6.26
CA ILE A 55 9.12 -7.03 5.06
C ILE A 55 9.66 -7.88 3.90
N GLY A 56 10.66 -8.72 4.14
CA GLY A 56 11.20 -9.63 3.14
C GLY A 56 10.15 -10.58 2.56
N ALA A 57 9.31 -11.16 3.43
CA ALA A 57 8.19 -12.00 3.00
C ALA A 57 7.20 -11.23 2.11
N LEU A 58 6.79 -10.02 2.53
CA LEU A 58 5.87 -9.18 1.76
C LEU A 58 6.46 -8.74 0.41
N LEU A 59 7.75 -8.40 0.36
CA LEU A 59 8.46 -8.08 -0.88
C LEU A 59 8.56 -9.30 -1.81
N GLY A 60 8.69 -10.50 -1.26
CA GLY A 60 8.65 -11.76 -2.04
C GLY A 60 7.36 -11.92 -2.84
N GLU A 61 6.23 -11.46 -2.29
CA GLU A 61 4.92 -11.51 -2.94
C GLU A 61 4.68 -10.40 -3.96
N ALA A 62 5.59 -9.42 -4.09
CA ALA A 62 5.44 -8.32 -5.04
C ALA A 62 5.33 -8.81 -6.50
N GLY A 63 5.96 -9.95 -6.83
CA GLY A 63 5.85 -10.58 -8.14
C GLY A 63 4.42 -11.01 -8.50
N ALA A 64 3.62 -11.40 -7.51
CA ALA A 64 2.21 -11.74 -7.72
C ALA A 64 1.39 -10.51 -8.15
N GLY A 65 1.72 -9.33 -7.62
CA GLY A 65 1.12 -8.07 -8.05
C GLY A 65 1.33 -7.81 -9.55
N LEU A 66 2.55 -8.01 -10.04
CA LEU A 66 2.85 -7.86 -11.47
C LEU A 66 2.12 -8.91 -12.33
N ALA A 67 2.09 -10.17 -11.89
CA ALA A 67 1.45 -11.26 -12.62
C ALA A 67 -0.07 -11.08 -12.74
N CYS A 68 -0.71 -10.52 -11.71
CA CYS A 68 -2.14 -10.29 -11.65
C CYS A 68 -2.58 -8.92 -12.20
N GLY A 69 -1.64 -8.08 -12.63
CA GLY A 69 -1.93 -6.73 -13.11
C GLY A 69 -2.45 -5.79 -12.00
N CYS A 70 -2.07 -6.06 -10.74
CA CYS A 70 -2.41 -5.19 -9.63
C CYS A 70 -1.71 -3.83 -9.79
N GLN A 71 -2.40 -2.76 -9.39
CA GLN A 71 -1.90 -1.39 -9.49
C GLN A 71 -1.32 -0.93 -8.14
N GLY A 72 -0.40 0.03 -8.18
CA GLY A 72 0.26 0.56 -6.99
C GLY A 72 1.68 0.02 -6.78
N ALA A 73 2.58 0.93 -6.44
CA ALA A 73 3.96 0.66 -6.10
C ALA A 73 4.10 0.36 -4.60
N LEU A 74 5.04 -0.51 -4.26
CA LEU A 74 5.50 -0.66 -2.87
C LEU A 74 6.44 0.49 -2.53
N ALA A 75 6.16 1.16 -1.42
CA ALA A 75 6.99 2.22 -0.88
C ALA A 75 7.22 2.00 0.61
N PHE A 76 8.33 2.53 1.12
CA PHE A 76 8.57 2.59 2.55
C PHE A 76 8.42 4.04 3.01
N ASP A 77 7.59 4.27 4.02
CA ASP A 77 7.49 5.56 4.70
C ASP A 77 8.45 5.58 5.91
N PRO A 78 9.54 6.37 5.85
CA PRO A 78 10.50 6.44 6.93
C PRO A 78 9.99 7.18 8.16
N GLN A 79 8.97 8.04 8.02
CA GLN A 79 8.39 8.77 9.16
C GLN A 79 7.42 7.89 9.93
N ALA A 80 6.55 7.18 9.21
CA ALA A 80 5.60 6.23 9.81
C ALA A 80 6.26 4.89 10.19
N HIS A 81 7.49 4.64 9.74
CA HIS A 81 8.16 3.34 9.83
C HIS A 81 7.26 2.20 9.29
N ALA A 82 6.66 2.42 8.12
CA ALA A 82 5.63 1.55 7.57
C ALA A 82 5.90 1.19 6.10
N LEU A 83 5.55 -0.04 5.74
CA LEU A 83 5.46 -0.46 4.34
C LEU A 83 4.09 -0.04 3.78
N MET A 84 4.10 0.62 2.64
CA MET A 84 2.93 1.23 2.02
C MET A 84 2.71 0.68 0.60
N LEU A 85 1.45 0.56 0.20
CA LEU A 85 1.06 0.59 -1.21
C LEU A 85 0.77 2.04 -1.60
N VAL A 86 1.24 2.46 -2.78
CA VAL A 86 1.12 3.84 -3.25
C VAL A 86 0.74 3.88 -4.72
N GLU A 87 -0.27 4.66 -5.06
CA GLU A 87 -0.69 4.90 -6.43
C GLU A 87 -0.92 6.40 -6.69
N CYS A 88 -0.46 6.86 -7.85
CA CYS A 88 -0.62 8.23 -8.29
C CYS A 88 -1.70 8.32 -9.36
N LEU A 89 -2.73 9.11 -9.10
CA LEU A 89 -3.78 9.46 -10.05
C LEU A 89 -3.49 10.83 -10.68
N PRO A 90 -3.59 10.96 -12.01
CA PRO A 90 -3.47 12.27 -12.66
C PRO A 90 -4.64 13.17 -12.28
N ALA A 91 -4.42 14.48 -12.19
CA ALA A 91 -5.51 15.43 -12.06
C ALA A 91 -6.08 15.85 -13.43
N PRO A 92 -7.37 16.18 -13.53
CA PRO A 92 -8.38 16.02 -12.46
C PRO A 92 -8.76 14.54 -12.28
N ALA A 93 -8.83 14.10 -11.03
CA ALA A 93 -9.35 12.78 -10.69
C ALA A 93 -10.77 12.92 -10.14
N GLU A 94 -11.69 12.12 -10.66
CA GLU A 94 -13.06 12.05 -10.16
C GLU A 94 -13.13 11.24 -8.86
N ALA A 95 -14.12 11.55 -8.02
CA ALA A 95 -14.36 10.85 -6.76
C ALA A 95 -14.46 9.32 -6.94
N SER A 96 -15.11 8.86 -8.01
CA SER A 96 -15.22 7.45 -8.37
C SER A 96 -13.86 6.80 -8.65
N GLN A 97 -12.97 7.49 -9.38
CA GLN A 97 -11.63 6.99 -9.69
C GLN A 97 -10.76 6.87 -8.44
N ILE A 98 -10.88 7.83 -7.52
CA ILE A 98 -10.17 7.79 -6.24
C ILE A 98 -10.68 6.62 -5.39
N LEU A 99 -11.99 6.42 -5.30
CA LEU A 99 -12.57 5.28 -4.58
C LEU A 99 -12.13 3.93 -5.17
N THR A 100 -12.17 3.77 -6.49
CA THR A 100 -11.68 2.56 -7.17
C THR A 100 -10.19 2.33 -6.89
N CYS A 101 -9.38 3.38 -6.88
CA CYS A 101 -7.97 3.28 -6.51
C CYS A 101 -7.79 2.75 -5.08
N LEU A 102 -8.49 3.34 -4.11
CA LEU A 102 -8.42 2.91 -2.71
C LEU A 102 -8.88 1.45 -2.52
N GLU A 103 -9.95 1.04 -3.23
CA GLU A 103 -10.44 -0.33 -3.22
C GLU A 103 -9.42 -1.31 -3.81
N ASN A 104 -8.77 -0.95 -4.94
CA ASN A 104 -7.71 -1.76 -5.54
C ASN A 104 -6.53 -1.95 -4.57
N LEU A 105 -6.08 -0.86 -3.93
CA LEU A 105 -5.01 -0.94 -2.92
C LEU A 105 -5.43 -1.83 -1.74
N ALA A 106 -6.67 -1.73 -1.26
CA ALA A 106 -7.19 -2.55 -0.17
C ALA A 106 -7.19 -4.05 -0.52
N ASN A 107 -7.69 -4.39 -1.71
CA ASN A 107 -7.71 -5.75 -2.21
C ASN A 107 -6.30 -6.33 -2.37
N GLN A 108 -5.36 -5.55 -2.88
CA GLN A 108 -3.96 -5.97 -3.00
C GLN A 108 -3.31 -6.17 -1.62
N ARG A 109 -3.54 -5.26 -0.67
CA ARG A 109 -3.07 -5.42 0.71
C ARG A 109 -3.57 -6.73 1.31
N ALA A 110 -4.86 -7.01 1.19
CA ALA A 110 -5.46 -8.24 1.73
C ALA A 110 -4.84 -9.50 1.11
N ALA A 111 -4.60 -9.49 -0.21
CA ALA A 111 -3.93 -10.58 -0.91
C ALA A 111 -2.48 -10.78 -0.43
N MET A 112 -1.70 -9.69 -0.32
CA MET A 112 -0.32 -9.75 0.16
C MET A 112 -0.21 -10.30 1.58
N LEU A 113 -1.07 -9.84 2.49
CA LEU A 113 -1.09 -10.32 3.88
C LEU A 113 -1.49 -11.81 3.95
N SER A 114 -2.42 -12.24 3.10
CA SER A 114 -2.84 -13.64 3.00
C SER A 114 -1.72 -14.53 2.46
N LEU A 115 -0.99 -14.08 1.44
CA LEU A 115 0.14 -14.82 0.86
C LEU A 115 1.33 -14.92 1.82
N ALA A 116 1.69 -13.81 2.48
CA ALA A 116 2.78 -13.77 3.45
C ALA A 116 2.50 -14.63 4.70
N SER A 117 1.23 -14.76 5.11
CA SER A 117 0.85 -15.67 6.20
C SER A 117 0.82 -17.14 5.78
N ALA A 118 0.55 -17.43 4.50
CA ALA A 118 0.58 -18.79 3.95
C ALA A 118 1.99 -19.33 3.71
N HIS A 119 2.98 -18.44 3.50
CA HIS A 119 4.39 -18.79 3.30
C HIS A 119 5.27 -18.15 4.37
N PRO A 120 5.28 -18.67 5.61
CA PRO A 120 6.29 -18.27 6.58
C PRO A 120 7.64 -18.68 5.98
N PHE A 121 8.42 -17.70 5.51
CA PHE A 121 9.73 -17.93 4.94
C PHE A 121 10.57 -18.76 5.92
N ASP A 122 10.86 -20.00 5.55
CA ASP A 122 11.77 -20.87 6.27
C ASP A 122 13.17 -20.30 6.03
N SER A 123 13.63 -19.47 6.97
CA SER A 123 14.94 -18.83 6.93
C SER A 123 16.02 -19.87 7.28
N THR A 124 16.13 -20.91 6.46
CA THR A 124 17.37 -21.69 6.43
C THR A 124 18.40 -20.87 5.66
N PRO A 125 19.51 -20.46 6.29
CA PRO A 125 20.60 -19.82 5.56
C PRO A 125 21.10 -20.83 4.53
N SER A 126 20.93 -20.51 3.26
CA SER A 126 21.61 -21.21 2.18
C SER A 126 23.10 -21.00 2.40
N ASN A 127 23.75 -22.00 2.99
CA ASN A 127 25.20 -22.13 3.04
C ASN A 127 25.71 -22.19 1.59
N LEU A 128 25.90 -21.03 0.97
CA LEU A 128 26.65 -20.87 -0.27
C LEU A 128 28.12 -21.13 0.09
N LYS A 129 28.48 -22.41 0.16
CA LYS A 129 29.88 -22.82 0.08
C LYS A 129 30.44 -22.37 -1.26
N GLY A 130 31.33 -21.38 -1.18
CA GLY A 130 32.52 -21.21 -2.02
C GLY A 130 32.30 -21.24 -3.53
N ILE A 131 32.26 -20.07 -4.15
CA ILE A 131 32.85 -19.90 -5.47
C ILE A 131 34.22 -19.24 -5.24
N GLU A 132 35.25 -20.07 -5.10
CA GLU A 132 36.64 -19.61 -5.26
C GLU A 132 36.92 -19.54 -6.77
N ALA A 133 37.17 -18.33 -7.27
CA ALA A 133 37.70 -18.14 -8.61
C ALA A 133 39.18 -18.53 -8.61
N ARG A 134 39.57 -19.42 -9.54
CA ARG A 134 40.95 -19.62 -9.97
C ARG A 134 41.29 -18.65 -11.09
#